data_AF-A0A0R2PBN3-F1
#
_entry.id   AF-A0A0R2PBN3-F1
#
_cell.length_a   1.000
_cell.length_b   1.000
_cell.length_c   1.000
_cell.angle_alpha   90.00
_cell.angle_beta   90.00
_cell.angle_gamma   90.00
#
_symmetry.space_group_name_H-M   'P 1'
#
loop_
_entity.id
_entity.type
_entity.pdbx_description
1 polymer ?
#
loop_
_entity_poly.entity_id
_entity_poly.type
_entity_poly.pdbx_seq_one_letter_code
_entity_poly.pdbx_strand_id
1 'polypeptide(L)'
;MTELRLNGKTEDGLYLSLHDNDGQEFTVRVSDTLRAAVNQQRLMAVPSNDEPTISIKEIQRLLRAGQTAEQIARENQTTIEKIERFAGPILSERIYIIDQAQQIAIRKEGGRDPVTLLGTVISRLAPRNIDSSELSWDTWRLEDGTWTIELHYPNSSGIGIAQWSFDATLRTVTSMDENARWMMGDEPAPRQLPTAALVPTETSHPSE
;
A
#
# COMPACT_ATOMS: atom_id res chain seq x y z
N MET A 1 -46.69 15.14 -36.28
CA MET A 1 -45.62 16.15 -36.10
C MET A 1 -44.73 16.02 -37.31
N THR A 2 -44.70 17.03 -38.18
CA THR A 2 -43.89 16.98 -39.41
C THR A 2 -42.44 17.30 -39.06
N GLU A 3 -41.53 16.42 -39.44
CA GLU A 3 -40.09 16.61 -39.24
C GLU A 3 -39.54 17.40 -40.43
N LEU A 4 -38.85 18.51 -40.16
CA LEU A 4 -38.24 19.36 -41.18
C LEU A 4 -36.73 19.17 -41.17
N ARG A 5 -36.14 18.90 -42.33
CA ARG A 5 -34.70 18.79 -42.54
C ARG A 5 -34.16 20.06 -43.17
N LEU A 6 -33.07 20.59 -42.62
CA LEU A 6 -32.36 21.73 -43.17
C LEU A 6 -31.66 21.34 -44.47
N ASN A 7 -31.99 22.00 -45.57
CA ASN A 7 -31.37 21.79 -46.88
C ASN A 7 -30.19 22.77 -47.10
N GLY A 8 -30.31 24.01 -46.60
CA GLY A 8 -29.26 25.02 -46.74
C GLY A 8 -29.73 26.43 -46.43
N LYS A 9 -28.97 27.42 -46.88
CA LYS A 9 -29.34 28.85 -46.83
C LYS A 9 -29.69 29.34 -48.23
N THR A 10 -30.57 30.34 -48.33
CA THR A 10 -30.81 31.07 -49.58
C THR A 10 -29.57 31.88 -49.99
N GLU A 11 -29.49 32.29 -51.26
CA GLU A 11 -28.34 33.04 -51.80
C GLU A 11 -28.05 34.32 -51.00
N ASP A 12 -29.10 35.04 -50.60
CA ASP A 12 -28.97 36.26 -49.78
C ASP A 12 -28.58 35.99 -48.31
N GLY A 13 -28.57 34.71 -47.88
CA GLY A 13 -28.25 34.30 -46.52
C GLY A 13 -29.28 34.71 -45.45
N LEU A 14 -30.42 35.29 -45.86
CA LEU A 14 -31.48 35.78 -44.98
C LEU A 14 -32.45 34.67 -44.52
N TYR A 15 -32.50 33.55 -45.23
CA TYR A 15 -33.43 32.45 -44.95
C TYR A 15 -32.71 31.11 -45.00
N LEU A 16 -33.19 30.17 -44.18
CA LEU A 16 -32.88 28.75 -44.27
C LEU A 16 -33.95 28.07 -45.11
N SER A 17 -33.53 27.21 -46.04
CA SER A 17 -34.41 26.31 -46.80
C SER A 17 -34.49 24.97 -46.08
N LEU A 18 -35.71 24.49 -45.83
CA LEU A 18 -36.00 23.21 -45.22
C LEU A 18 -36.93 22.41 -46.14
N HIS A 19 -36.93 21.09 -46.00
CA HIS A 19 -37.93 20.22 -46.62
C HIS A 19 -38.52 19.28 -45.57
N ASP A 20 -39.77 18.86 -45.79
CA ASP A 20 -40.34 17.72 -45.06
C ASP A 20 -40.03 16.38 -45.75
N ASN A 21 -40.51 15.28 -45.17
CA ASN A 21 -40.31 13.95 -45.72
C ASN A 21 -41.03 13.71 -47.07
N ASP A 22 -41.99 14.56 -47.42
CA ASP A 22 -42.75 14.50 -48.68
C ASP A 22 -42.13 15.43 -49.75
N GLY A 23 -41.02 16.11 -49.43
CA GLY A 23 -40.29 17.00 -50.33
C GLY A 23 -40.88 18.40 -50.47
N GLN A 24 -41.84 18.78 -49.61
CA GLN A 24 -42.38 20.13 -49.59
C GLN A 24 -41.37 21.09 -48.96
N GLU A 25 -41.09 22.20 -49.66
CA GLU A 25 -40.12 23.19 -49.21
C GLU A 25 -40.73 24.23 -48.26
N PHE A 26 -39.97 24.57 -47.23
CA PHE A 26 -40.29 25.58 -46.23
C PHE A 26 -39.11 26.52 -46.05
N THR A 27 -39.38 27.78 -45.69
CA THR A 27 -38.34 28.77 -45.41
C THR A 27 -38.47 29.36 -44.02
N VAL A 28 -37.36 29.49 -43.30
CA VAL A 28 -37.30 30.15 -41.99
C VAL A 28 -36.34 31.32 -42.06
N ARG A 29 -36.76 32.50 -41.62
CA ARG A 29 -35.90 33.69 -41.58
C ARG A 29 -34.79 33.51 -40.54
N VAL A 30 -33.57 33.88 -40.91
CA VAL A 30 -32.43 33.97 -39.98
C VAL A 30 -32.57 35.23 -39.13
N SER A 31 -33.40 35.16 -38.09
CA SER A 31 -33.58 36.22 -37.11
C SER A 31 -32.49 36.19 -36.03
N ASP A 32 -32.37 37.29 -35.27
CA ASP A 32 -31.50 37.32 -34.08
C ASP A 32 -31.95 36.31 -33.02
N THR A 33 -33.26 36.03 -32.94
CA THR A 33 -33.80 34.97 -32.08
C THR A 33 -33.38 33.58 -32.53
N LEU A 34 -33.38 33.29 -33.84
CA LEU A 34 -32.89 32.01 -34.37
C LEU A 34 -31.39 31.86 -34.13
N ARG A 35 -30.61 32.92 -34.40
CA ARG A 35 -29.17 32.95 -34.13
C ARG A 35 -28.87 32.70 -32.65
N ALA A 36 -29.58 33.38 -31.75
CA ALA A 36 -29.44 33.19 -30.32
C ALA A 36 -29.83 31.77 -29.87
N ALA A 37 -30.88 31.17 -30.44
CA ALA A 37 -31.31 29.81 -30.11
C ALA A 37 -30.33 28.73 -30.60
N VAL A 38 -29.77 28.88 -31.80
CA VAL A 38 -28.80 27.93 -32.38
C VAL A 38 -27.42 28.08 -31.73
N ASN A 39 -27.00 29.31 -31.41
CA ASN A 39 -25.69 29.60 -30.85
C ASN A 39 -25.64 29.51 -29.31
N GLN A 40 -26.74 29.11 -28.67
CA GLN A 40 -26.69 28.68 -27.27
C GLN A 40 -25.83 27.43 -27.20
N GLN A 41 -24.59 27.59 -26.74
CA GLN A 41 -23.79 26.49 -26.25
C GLN A 41 -24.60 25.82 -25.14
N ARG A 42 -25.23 24.70 -25.47
CA ARG A 42 -25.75 23.79 -24.47
C ARG A 42 -24.51 23.38 -23.68
N LEU A 43 -24.34 23.96 -22.49
CA LEU A 43 -23.35 23.53 -21.50
C LEU A 43 -23.73 22.11 -21.09
N MET A 44 -23.44 21.16 -21.97
CA MET A 44 -23.36 19.75 -21.64
C MET A 44 -22.14 19.68 -20.73
N ALA A 45 -22.38 19.51 -19.43
CA ALA A 45 -21.33 19.13 -18.52
C ALA A 45 -20.61 17.94 -19.17
N VAL A 46 -19.35 18.14 -19.55
CA VAL A 46 -18.45 17.04 -19.89
C VAL A 46 -18.55 16.08 -18.71
N PRO A 47 -18.83 14.77 -18.89
CA PRO A 47 -18.73 13.84 -17.79
C PRO A 47 -17.30 13.98 -17.29
N SER A 48 -17.13 14.60 -16.12
CA SER A 48 -15.88 14.59 -15.40
C SER A 48 -15.53 13.12 -15.24
N ASN A 49 -14.42 12.72 -15.86
CA ASN A 49 -13.85 11.42 -15.60
C ASN A 49 -13.48 11.45 -14.11
N ASP A 50 -14.35 10.86 -13.30
CA ASP A 50 -14.27 10.78 -11.84
C ASP A 50 -13.10 9.86 -11.47
N GLU A 51 -11.86 10.34 -11.65
CA GLU A 51 -10.70 9.74 -11.01
C GLU A 51 -9.99 10.81 -10.18
N PRO A 52 -9.70 10.53 -8.89
CA PRO A 52 -9.28 9.21 -8.40
C PRO A 52 -10.05 8.67 -7.18
N THR A 53 -10.28 7.35 -7.14
CA THR A 53 -10.77 6.58 -5.97
C THR A 53 -9.80 6.59 -4.78
N ILE A 54 -8.49 6.81 -5.01
CA ILE A 54 -7.45 6.83 -3.97
C ILE A 54 -6.49 8.02 -4.16
N SER A 55 -6.15 8.71 -3.08
CA SER A 55 -5.22 9.85 -3.10
C SER A 55 -3.75 9.41 -3.13
N ILE A 56 -2.84 10.26 -3.64
CA ILE A 56 -1.38 10.00 -3.60
C ILE A 56 -0.89 9.75 -2.17
N LYS A 57 -1.40 10.53 -1.20
CA LYS A 57 -1.06 10.36 0.22
C LYS A 57 -1.43 8.97 0.72
N GLU A 58 -2.57 8.45 0.28
CA GLU A 58 -3.05 7.14 0.66
C GLU A 58 -2.25 6.01 -0.01
N ILE A 59 -1.92 6.15 -1.30
CA ILE A 59 -1.00 5.24 -2.00
C ILE A 59 0.31 5.12 -1.24
N GLN A 60 0.91 6.27 -0.87
CA GLN A 60 2.17 6.30 -0.13
C GLN A 60 2.03 5.66 1.26
N ARG A 61 0.90 5.87 1.95
CA ARG A 61 0.63 5.25 3.25
C ARG A 61 0.55 3.72 3.14
N LEU A 62 -0.19 3.20 2.16
CA LEU A 62 -0.36 1.76 1.93
C LEU A 62 0.95 1.08 1.51
N LEU A 63 1.72 1.71 0.63
CA LEU A 63 3.04 1.23 0.24
C LEU A 63 4.01 1.18 1.43
N ARG A 64 3.98 2.20 2.31
CA ARG A 64 4.75 2.17 3.56
C ARG A 64 4.28 1.05 4.48
N ALA A 65 2.99 0.77 4.52
CA ALA A 65 2.41 -0.33 5.30
C ALA A 65 2.65 -1.73 4.69
N GLY A 66 3.44 -1.84 3.61
CA GLY A 66 3.86 -3.11 3.02
C GLY A 66 2.92 -3.68 1.96
N GLN A 67 1.83 -2.99 1.61
CA GLN A 67 1.00 -3.43 0.48
C GLN A 67 1.75 -3.30 -0.84
N THR A 68 1.56 -4.27 -1.74
CA THR A 68 2.16 -4.21 -3.08
C THR A 68 1.36 -3.30 -4.03
N ALA A 69 1.99 -2.84 -5.10
CA ALA A 69 1.31 -2.00 -6.09
C ALA A 69 0.10 -2.71 -6.72
N GLU A 70 0.22 -4.02 -6.97
CA GLU A 70 -0.85 -4.89 -7.46
C GLU A 70 -2.02 -4.97 -6.48
N GLN A 71 -1.72 -5.08 -5.18
CA GLN A 71 -2.75 -5.16 -4.14
C GLN A 71 -3.50 -3.83 -4.05
N ILE A 72 -2.77 -2.71 -3.97
CA ILE A 72 -3.36 -1.36 -3.90
C ILE A 72 -4.23 -1.11 -5.14
N ALA A 73 -3.73 -1.42 -6.33
CA ALA A 73 -4.47 -1.24 -7.58
C ALA A 73 -5.81 -2.02 -7.57
N ARG A 74 -5.75 -3.29 -7.16
CA ARG A 74 -6.90 -4.20 -7.12
C ARG A 74 -7.95 -3.77 -6.08
N GLU A 75 -7.50 -3.40 -4.87
CA GLU A 75 -8.39 -2.98 -3.77
C GLU A 75 -9.06 -1.62 -4.04
N ASN A 76 -8.36 -0.72 -4.73
CA ASN A 76 -8.84 0.65 -4.98
C ASN A 76 -9.43 0.86 -6.38
N GLN A 77 -9.63 -0.24 -7.13
CA GLN A 77 -10.22 -0.22 -8.49
C GLN A 77 -9.49 0.77 -9.41
N THR A 78 -8.17 0.73 -9.41
CA THR A 78 -7.32 1.57 -10.25
C THR A 78 -6.24 0.75 -10.95
N THR A 79 -5.46 1.35 -11.85
CA THR A 79 -4.43 0.62 -12.61
C THR A 79 -3.11 0.56 -11.85
N ILE A 80 -2.34 -0.51 -12.07
CA ILE A 80 -1.02 -0.67 -11.44
C ILE A 80 -0.04 0.43 -11.89
N GLU A 81 -0.08 0.82 -13.16
CA GLU A 81 0.81 1.84 -13.73
C GLU A 81 0.62 3.20 -13.04
N LYS A 82 -0.59 3.48 -12.54
CA LYS A 82 -0.88 4.68 -11.76
C LYS A 82 -0.20 4.63 -10.39
N ILE A 83 -0.20 3.47 -9.73
CA ILE A 83 0.46 3.26 -8.44
C ILE A 83 1.99 3.33 -8.61
N GLU A 84 2.53 2.67 -9.63
CA GLU A 84 3.96 2.60 -9.91
C GLU A 84 4.61 3.97 -10.14
N ARG A 85 3.89 4.92 -10.76
CA ARG A 85 4.36 6.31 -10.93
C ARG A 85 4.75 7.00 -9.61
N PHE A 86 4.18 6.55 -8.49
CA PHE A 86 4.44 7.11 -7.16
C PHE A 86 5.18 6.14 -6.23
N ALA A 87 5.41 4.90 -6.66
CA ALA A 87 5.97 3.86 -5.80
C ALA A 87 7.48 4.01 -5.56
N GLY A 88 8.23 4.44 -6.59
CA GLY A 88 9.70 4.53 -6.55
C GLY A 88 10.27 5.22 -5.30
N PRO A 89 9.79 6.43 -4.92
CA PRO A 89 10.25 7.10 -3.70
C PRO A 89 9.98 6.32 -2.41
N ILE A 90 8.85 5.61 -2.33
CA ILE A 90 8.47 4.87 -1.12
C ILE A 90 9.24 3.56 -1.01
N LEU A 91 9.48 2.88 -2.13
CA LEU A 91 10.35 1.69 -2.14
C LEU A 91 11.79 2.06 -1.75
N SER A 92 12.29 3.20 -2.23
CA SER A 92 13.60 3.73 -1.83
C SER A 92 13.66 4.07 -0.34
N GLU A 93 12.58 4.63 0.23
CA GLU A 93 12.46 4.87 1.67
C GLU A 93 12.52 3.55 2.46
N ARG A 94 11.81 2.50 2.03
CA ARG A 94 11.84 1.18 2.68
C ARG A 94 13.24 0.57 2.66
N ILE A 95 13.94 0.63 1.52
CA ILE A 95 15.34 0.19 1.43
C ILE A 95 16.21 0.96 2.40
N TYR A 96 16.08 2.29 2.43
CA TYR A 96 16.81 3.13 3.38
C TYR A 96 16.51 2.76 4.84
N ILE A 97 15.26 2.45 5.19
CA ILE A 97 14.89 2.00 6.54
C ILE A 97 15.57 0.68 6.90
N ILE A 98 15.60 -0.29 5.98
CA ILE A 98 16.32 -1.56 6.16
C ILE A 98 17.81 -1.29 6.42
N ASP A 99 18.45 -0.46 5.58
CA ASP A 99 19.85 -0.10 5.74
C ASP A 99 20.12 0.53 7.12
N GLN A 100 19.25 1.44 7.56
CA GLN A 100 19.38 2.08 8.87
C GLN A 100 19.22 1.08 10.02
N ALA A 101 18.23 0.17 9.95
CA ALA A 101 18.01 -0.84 10.96
C ALA A 101 19.19 -1.83 11.05
N GLN A 102 19.72 -2.25 9.89
CA GLN A 102 20.87 -3.15 9.80
C GLN A 102 22.13 -2.60 10.47
N GLN A 103 22.28 -1.27 10.53
CA GLN A 103 23.43 -0.59 11.15
C GLN A 103 23.27 -0.37 12.67
N ILE A 104 22.12 -0.70 13.27
CA ILE A 104 21.92 -0.52 14.71
C ILE A 104 22.89 -1.42 15.48
N ALA A 105 23.62 -0.81 16.41
CA ALA A 105 24.58 -1.46 17.27
C ALA A 105 23.87 -2.33 18.32
N ILE A 106 24.08 -3.65 18.24
CA ILE A 106 23.60 -4.63 19.22
C ILE A 106 24.69 -4.82 20.27
N ARG A 107 24.37 -4.47 21.53
CA ARG A 107 25.26 -4.66 22.66
C ARG A 107 25.10 -6.08 23.18
N LYS A 108 26.21 -6.81 23.29
CA LYS A 108 26.24 -8.15 23.90
C LYS A 108 26.67 -8.05 25.36
N GLU A 109 26.08 -8.89 26.20
CA GLU A 109 26.55 -9.04 27.58
C GLU A 109 28.01 -9.53 27.59
N GLY A 110 28.83 -9.00 28.50
CA GLY A 110 30.23 -9.39 28.65
C GLY A 110 31.28 -8.48 28.01
N GLY A 111 30.94 -7.22 27.68
CA GLY A 111 31.93 -6.17 27.36
C GLY A 111 32.63 -6.31 26.01
N ARG A 112 32.07 -7.08 25.07
CA ARG A 112 32.55 -7.10 23.68
C ARG A 112 32.14 -5.82 22.96
N ASP A 113 32.94 -5.44 21.96
CA ASP A 113 32.59 -4.32 21.09
C ASP A 113 31.22 -4.53 20.45
N PRO A 114 30.40 -3.47 20.35
CA PRO A 114 29.09 -3.57 19.72
C PRO A 114 29.23 -4.01 18.26
N VAL A 115 28.35 -4.91 17.84
CA VAL A 115 28.25 -5.38 16.45
C VAL A 115 26.91 -4.92 15.88
N THR A 116 26.86 -4.55 14.62
CA THR A 116 25.60 -4.15 13.98
C THR A 116 24.59 -5.30 13.93
N LEU A 117 23.30 -5.00 13.74
CA LEU A 117 22.25 -6.01 13.55
C LEU A 117 22.63 -6.97 12.42
N LEU A 118 23.03 -6.44 11.26
CA LEU A 118 23.47 -7.25 10.13
C LEU A 118 24.68 -8.12 10.49
N GLY A 119 25.70 -7.54 11.13
CA GLY A 119 26.87 -8.31 11.55
C GLY A 119 26.53 -9.43 12.54
N THR A 120 25.53 -9.18 13.40
CA THR A 120 25.02 -10.18 14.36
C THR A 120 24.29 -11.31 13.64
N VAL A 121 23.41 -11.00 12.69
CA VAL A 121 22.70 -11.98 11.84
C VAL A 121 23.69 -12.84 11.06
N ILE A 122 24.64 -12.23 10.34
CA ILE A 122 25.66 -12.94 9.56
C ILE A 122 26.45 -13.89 10.47
N SER A 123 26.89 -13.41 11.64
CA SER A 123 27.65 -14.23 12.59
C SER A 123 26.87 -15.44 13.10
N ARG A 124 25.55 -15.33 13.23
CA ARG A 124 24.67 -16.42 13.69
C ARG A 124 24.36 -17.45 12.63
N LEU A 125 24.27 -17.01 11.38
CA LEU A 125 23.95 -17.85 10.23
C LEU A 125 25.18 -18.53 9.62
N ALA A 126 26.37 -17.94 9.74
CA ALA A 126 27.61 -18.49 9.19
C ALA A 126 27.89 -19.96 9.57
N PRO A 127 27.69 -20.42 10.83
CA PRO A 127 27.87 -21.83 11.20
C PRO A 127 26.89 -22.81 10.51
N ARG A 128 25.83 -22.29 9.88
CA ARG A 128 24.87 -23.07 9.08
C ARG A 128 25.15 -23.02 7.58
N ASN A 129 26.31 -22.47 7.18
CA ASN A 129 26.70 -22.30 5.77
C ASN A 129 25.71 -21.47 4.94
N ILE A 130 25.01 -20.52 5.56
CA ILE A 130 24.10 -19.60 4.89
C ILE A 130 24.86 -18.32 4.57
N ASP A 131 24.93 -17.95 3.29
CA ASP A 131 25.55 -16.71 2.85
C ASP A 131 24.61 -15.50 3.05
N SER A 132 25.20 -14.33 3.26
CA SER A 132 24.53 -13.04 3.18
C SER A 132 23.74 -12.82 1.88
N SER A 133 24.17 -13.38 0.75
CA SER A 133 23.45 -13.28 -0.52
C SER A 133 22.16 -14.08 -0.57
N GLU A 134 21.97 -15.02 0.36
CA GLU A 134 20.74 -15.83 0.50
C GLU A 134 19.71 -15.16 1.41
N LEU A 135 20.06 -14.00 2.00
CA LEU A 135 19.20 -13.25 2.89
C LEU A 135 18.32 -12.29 2.08
N SER A 136 17.02 -12.34 2.34
CA SER A 136 16.07 -11.37 1.80
C SER A 136 15.47 -10.56 2.93
N TRP A 137 15.48 -9.24 2.79
CA TRP A 137 14.94 -8.32 3.78
C TRP A 137 13.71 -7.63 3.24
N ASP A 138 12.72 -7.43 4.10
CA ASP A 138 11.58 -6.57 3.82
C ASP A 138 11.26 -5.68 5.04
N THR A 139 10.48 -4.63 4.82
CA THR A 139 10.01 -3.76 5.91
C THR A 139 8.66 -3.14 5.63
N TRP A 140 7.89 -2.89 6.67
CA TRP A 140 6.66 -2.12 6.61
C TRP A 140 6.46 -1.29 7.86
N ARG A 141 5.73 -0.19 7.74
CA ARG A 141 5.45 0.76 8.80
C ARG A 141 4.14 0.42 9.49
N LEU A 142 4.15 0.42 10.81
CA LEU A 142 2.98 0.27 11.66
C LEU A 142 2.32 1.63 11.92
N GLU A 143 1.08 1.60 12.43
CA GLU A 143 0.29 2.81 12.71
C GLU A 143 0.90 3.68 13.81
N ASP A 144 1.62 3.07 14.76
CA ASP A 144 2.37 3.77 15.81
C ASP A 144 3.62 4.50 15.29
N GLY A 145 3.94 4.33 14.01
CA GLY A 145 5.05 4.96 13.34
C GLY A 145 6.36 4.17 13.37
N THR A 146 6.43 3.05 14.09
CA THR A 146 7.56 2.11 14.06
C THR A 146 7.56 1.29 12.76
N TRP A 147 8.69 0.67 12.47
CA TRP A 147 8.86 -0.19 11.30
C TRP A 147 9.09 -1.62 11.75
N THR A 148 8.41 -2.58 11.14
CA THR A 148 8.82 -3.98 11.22
C THR A 148 9.91 -4.22 10.19
N ILE A 149 11.01 -4.85 10.60
CA ILE A 149 12.08 -5.34 9.75
C ILE A 149 11.97 -6.85 9.74
N GLU A 150 11.80 -7.43 8.56
CA GLU A 150 11.67 -8.87 8.38
C GLU A 150 12.86 -9.40 7.59
N LEU A 151 13.44 -10.49 8.10
CA LEU A 151 14.48 -11.25 7.42
C LEU A 151 13.92 -12.62 7.05
N HIS A 152 14.05 -12.98 5.78
CA HIS A 152 13.91 -14.33 5.27
C HIS A 152 15.27 -14.95 5.04
N TYR A 153 15.45 -16.18 5.52
CA TYR A 153 16.71 -16.93 5.39
C TYR A 153 16.44 -18.42 5.20
N PRO A 154 17.34 -19.18 4.53
CA PRO A 154 17.24 -20.63 4.44
C PRO A 154 17.22 -21.28 5.83
N ASN A 155 16.34 -22.25 6.03
CA ASN A 155 16.25 -23.03 7.27
C ASN A 155 16.06 -24.51 6.94
N SER A 156 16.35 -25.40 7.89
CA SER A 156 16.23 -26.85 7.69
C SER A 156 14.81 -27.31 7.29
N SER A 157 13.78 -26.54 7.64
CA SER A 157 12.37 -26.78 7.29
C SER A 157 11.87 -25.94 6.11
N GLY A 158 12.74 -25.25 5.38
CA GLY A 158 12.38 -24.37 4.27
C GLY A 158 12.93 -22.95 4.47
N ILE A 159 12.06 -22.00 4.77
CA ILE A 159 12.42 -20.58 4.98
C ILE A 159 12.15 -20.23 6.44
N GLY A 160 13.16 -19.71 7.12
CA GLY A 160 13.04 -19.06 8.42
C GLY A 160 12.68 -17.58 8.26
N ILE A 161 11.89 -17.07 9.19
CA ILE A 161 11.49 -15.66 9.26
C ILE A 161 11.92 -15.13 10.63
N ALA A 162 12.60 -13.99 10.66
CA ALA A 162 12.92 -13.26 11.88
C ALA A 162 12.46 -11.81 11.75
N GLN A 163 11.68 -11.34 12.72
CA GLN A 163 11.12 -10.00 12.73
C GLN A 163 11.61 -9.16 13.91
N TRP A 164 11.93 -7.90 13.62
CA TRP A 164 12.27 -6.90 14.62
C TRP A 164 11.39 -5.66 14.48
N SER A 165 11.07 -5.03 15.59
CA SER A 165 10.52 -3.68 15.61
C SER A 165 11.67 -2.68 15.63
N PHE A 166 11.63 -1.71 14.73
CA PHE A 166 12.62 -0.66 14.57
C PHE A 166 11.98 0.72 14.78
N ASP A 167 12.51 1.44 15.76
CA ASP A 167 12.20 2.85 15.96
C ASP A 167 13.29 3.71 15.30
N ALA A 168 12.94 4.36 14.20
CA ALA A 168 13.86 5.20 13.44
C ALA A 168 14.28 6.48 14.19
N THR A 169 13.46 6.96 15.13
CA THR A 169 13.73 8.17 15.92
C THR A 169 14.66 7.84 17.07
N LEU A 170 14.34 6.80 17.83
CA LEU A 170 15.15 6.34 18.97
C LEU A 170 16.39 5.56 18.54
N ARG A 171 16.45 5.12 17.27
CA ARG A 171 17.51 4.27 16.72
C ARG A 171 17.66 2.96 17.52
N THR A 172 16.53 2.34 17.82
CA THR A 172 16.47 1.08 18.59
C THR A 172 15.81 -0.03 17.78
N VAL A 173 16.30 -1.27 17.98
CA VAL A 173 15.76 -2.50 17.39
C VAL A 173 15.41 -3.46 18.52
N THR A 174 14.23 -4.06 18.45
CA THR A 174 13.72 -5.02 19.45
C THR A 174 13.19 -6.27 18.76
N SER A 175 13.56 -7.45 19.26
CA SER A 175 13.05 -8.72 18.74
C SER A 175 11.53 -8.84 18.87
N MET A 176 10.83 -9.23 17.81
CA MET A 176 9.38 -9.49 17.84
C MET A 176 9.04 -10.99 17.96
N ASP A 177 9.94 -11.87 17.54
CA ASP A 177 9.74 -13.32 17.57
C ASP A 177 10.94 -14.09 18.17
N GLU A 178 10.86 -15.42 18.19
CA GLU A 178 11.93 -16.29 18.71
C GLU A 178 13.16 -16.33 17.81
N ASN A 179 13.00 -16.29 16.49
CA ASN A 179 14.12 -16.32 15.55
C ASN A 179 14.94 -15.02 15.66
N ALA A 180 14.28 -13.87 15.77
CA ALA A 180 14.88 -12.57 15.99
C ALA A 180 15.66 -12.49 17.31
N ARG A 181 15.08 -13.03 18.41
CA ARG A 181 15.78 -13.15 19.70
C ARG A 181 17.01 -14.04 19.60
N TRP A 182 16.85 -15.20 18.96
CA TRP A 182 17.94 -16.14 18.73
C TRP A 182 19.09 -15.51 17.91
N MET A 183 18.76 -14.70 16.90
CA MET A 183 19.73 -13.93 16.14
C MET A 183 20.47 -12.92 17.02
N MET A 184 19.76 -12.07 17.77
CA MET A 184 20.40 -11.08 18.64
C MET A 184 21.20 -11.71 19.79
N GLY A 185 20.90 -12.97 20.12
CA GLY A 185 21.51 -13.65 21.25
C GLY A 185 20.87 -13.28 22.57
N ASP A 186 19.63 -12.80 22.52
CA ASP A 186 18.80 -12.62 23.70
C ASP A 186 18.60 -14.00 24.33
N GLU A 187 18.86 -14.14 25.63
CA GLU A 187 18.58 -15.39 26.34
C GLU A 187 17.07 -15.68 26.23
N PRO A 188 16.64 -16.93 25.95
CA PRO A 188 15.23 -17.25 25.88
C PRO A 188 14.54 -16.77 27.16
N ALA A 189 13.44 -16.03 27.01
CA ALA A 189 12.63 -15.62 28.15
C ALA A 189 12.39 -16.85 29.02
N PRO A 190 12.61 -16.77 30.35
CA PRO A 190 12.47 -17.92 31.23
C PRO A 190 11.09 -18.52 30.99
N ARG A 191 11.05 -19.84 30.72
CA ARG A 191 9.80 -20.57 30.56
C ARG A 191 8.94 -20.27 31.79
N GLN A 192 7.87 -19.49 31.61
CA GLN A 192 6.83 -19.38 32.62
C GLN A 192 6.17 -20.76 32.67
N LEU A 193 6.61 -21.58 33.64
CA LEU A 193 5.90 -22.79 34.00
C LEU A 193 4.47 -22.35 34.34
N PRO A 194 3.41 -22.98 33.77
CA PRO A 194 2.06 -22.68 34.20
C PRO A 194 2.00 -22.84 35.71
N THR A 195 1.66 -21.76 36.42
CA THR A 195 1.38 -21.80 37.86
C THR A 195 0.41 -22.93 38.08
N ALA A 196 0.86 -23.98 38.77
CA ALA A 196 0.00 -25.08 39.16
C ALA A 196 -1.15 -24.48 39.94
N ALA A 197 -2.34 -24.44 39.34
CA ALA A 197 -3.55 -24.09 40.04
C ALA A 197 -3.69 -25.10 41.18
N LEU A 198 -3.52 -24.65 42.42
CA LEU A 198 -3.88 -25.40 43.60
C LEU A 198 -5.39 -25.61 43.53
N VAL A 199 -5.82 -26.76 43.02
CA VAL A 199 -7.21 -27.20 43.12
C VAL A 199 -7.45 -27.51 44.60
N PRO A 200 -8.35 -26.81 45.30
CA PRO A 200 -8.71 -27.18 46.66
C PRO A 200 -9.46 -28.51 46.59
N THR A 201 -8.86 -29.59 47.09
CA THR A 201 -9.59 -30.83 47.34
C THR A 201 -10.55 -30.59 48.49
N GLU A 202 -11.86 -30.54 48.20
CA GLU A 202 -12.88 -30.67 49.23
C GLU A 202 -12.72 -32.04 49.91
N THR A 203 -12.34 -32.01 51.18
CA THR A 203 -12.38 -33.18 52.06
C THR A 203 -13.84 -33.49 52.38
N SER A 204 -14.46 -34.41 51.62
CA SER A 204 -15.68 -35.08 52.07
C SER A 204 -15.34 -36.07 53.17
N HIS A 205 -15.65 -35.68 54.41
CA HIS A 205 -15.61 -36.56 55.56
C HIS A 205 -16.95 -37.32 55.62
N PRO A 206 -16.99 -38.66 55.65
CA PRO A 206 -18.21 -39.36 55.99
C PRO A 206 -18.32 -39.38 57.52
N SER A 207 -19.52 -39.20 58.05
CA SER A 207 -19.86 -39.64 59.39
C SER A 207 -21.22 -40.31 59.35
N GLU A 208 -21.22 -41.55 59.82
CA GLU A 208 -22.36 -42.37 60.24
C GLU A 208 -23.20 -41.68 61.31
#